data_AF-A0A937B8S7-F1
#
_entry.id   AF-A0A937B8S7-F1
#
_cell.length_a   1.000
_cell.length_b   1.000
_cell.length_c   1.000
_cell.angle_alpha   90.00
_cell.angle_beta   90.00
_cell.angle_gamma   90.00
#
_symmetry.space_group_name_H-M   'P 1'
#
loop_
_entity.id
_entity.type
_entity.pdbx_description
1 polymer ?
#
loop_
_entity_poly.entity_id
_entity_poly.type
_entity_poly.pdbx_seq_one_letter_code
_entity_poly.pdbx_strand_id
1 'polypeptide(L)'
;MAAKLFAVLVLLGAVAVLITGVLGYVRARDALEQAIYRQLTTARENKARQIETYFRTVHAELRLLATSKMVVDSTREFRAAVEELEQPGVAPELREKVESWYREHFLPEMRRLLGKEPDLADYLPTSAAANYLQYHYIVTNPHPAERRKLVDDAGDGSTYSRLHAIYHPLMRAAATTVGFADFMIADPRTGRLIYTVDKEVDFVTSLRRGPYRHSGVAAAVARCATTPDRSAVCLEDYSPYVPAFGDPTAFMAAPVIDGGVVIGVLIAELSDEAIDNVVTGDRRWRQEGFGTTGEAYLVGSDHTLRSAPRTFYENRDLYFAELRDAGASFAEIAAVERYGSPVLHQRVDTKATRAALAGSEGIGEVVGYRGVSTLASWGPVAIPGLKWALVAKIDASEAFAPIDRLRQDLMLVGGLALLVVAATAAWLSRALLGPLRELTAGVTRFAAGDYEARVPVRTRDEIGRLCAAFNGMVEDLRGKNTVFETKNR
;
A
#
# COMPACT_ATOMS: atom_id res chain seq x y z
N MET A 1 12.00 -64.29 10.49
CA MET A 1 12.89 -63.17 10.10
C MET A 1 12.40 -62.37 8.91
N ALA A 2 12.04 -63.00 7.78
CA ALA A 2 11.68 -62.27 6.56
C ALA A 2 10.51 -61.24 6.71
N ALA A 3 9.45 -61.54 7.46
CA ALA A 3 8.38 -60.55 7.72
C ALA A 3 8.86 -59.27 8.43
N LYS A 4 9.88 -59.39 9.30
CA LYS A 4 10.49 -58.24 9.97
C LYS A 4 11.31 -57.40 8.97
N LEU A 5 11.99 -58.03 8.02
CA LEU A 5 12.76 -57.34 6.98
C LEU A 5 11.87 -56.49 6.06
N PHE A 6 10.73 -57.02 5.63
CA PHE A 6 9.77 -56.27 4.79
C PHE A 6 9.10 -55.11 5.53
N ALA A 7 8.74 -55.32 6.80
CA ALA A 7 8.22 -54.23 7.63
C ALA A 7 9.24 -53.09 7.76
N VAL A 8 10.53 -53.42 7.91
CA VAL A 8 11.62 -52.44 7.94
C VAL A 8 11.76 -51.70 6.60
N LEU A 9 11.66 -52.38 5.46
CA LEU A 9 11.72 -51.73 4.14
C LEU A 9 10.55 -50.76 3.90
N VAL A 10 9.33 -51.15 4.26
CA VAL A 10 8.15 -50.27 4.18
C VAL A 10 8.32 -49.05 5.08
N LEU A 11 8.79 -49.27 6.31
CA LEU A 11 9.06 -48.20 7.26
C LEU A 11 10.12 -47.22 6.73
N LEU A 12 11.23 -47.74 6.17
CA LEU A 12 12.28 -46.91 5.58
C LEU A 12 11.76 -46.07 4.41
N GLY A 13 10.97 -46.68 3.51
CA GLY A 13 10.33 -45.97 2.41
C GLY A 13 9.38 -44.87 2.90
N ALA A 14 8.57 -45.18 3.92
CA ALA A 14 7.64 -44.23 4.50
C ALA A 14 8.36 -43.04 5.16
N VAL A 15 9.42 -43.31 5.92
CA VAL A 15 10.26 -42.28 6.54
C VAL A 15 10.93 -41.42 5.47
N ALA A 16 11.45 -42.00 4.39
CA ALA A 16 12.09 -41.26 3.31
C ALA A 16 11.10 -40.31 2.59
N VAL A 17 9.88 -40.77 2.30
CA VAL A 17 8.81 -39.95 1.72
C VAL A 17 8.44 -38.81 2.67
N LEU A 18 8.27 -39.11 3.97
CA LEU A 18 7.92 -38.11 4.98
C LEU A 18 9.01 -37.03 5.11
N ILE A 19 10.27 -37.43 5.25
CA ILE A 19 11.40 -36.50 5.38
C ILE A 19 11.51 -35.61 4.15
N THR A 20 11.45 -36.21 2.96
CA THR A 20 11.57 -35.46 1.70
C THR A 20 10.40 -34.51 1.50
N GLY A 21 9.17 -34.94 1.81
CA GLY A 21 7.98 -34.10 1.73
C GLY A 21 8.02 -32.92 2.70
N VAL A 22 8.41 -33.16 3.96
CA VAL A 22 8.54 -32.10 4.98
C VAL A 22 9.65 -31.13 4.61
N LEU A 23 10.83 -31.61 4.24
CA LEU A 23 11.96 -30.76 3.85
C LEU A 23 11.63 -29.94 2.59
N GLY A 24 10.99 -30.57 1.60
CA GLY A 24 10.52 -29.91 0.38
C GLY A 24 9.51 -28.81 0.69
N TYR A 25 8.54 -29.09 1.56
CA TYR A 25 7.54 -28.11 1.99
C TYR A 25 8.18 -26.91 2.72
N VAL A 26 9.06 -27.14 3.68
CA VAL A 26 9.75 -26.07 4.43
C VAL A 26 10.57 -25.20 3.48
N ARG A 27 11.38 -25.81 2.62
CA ARG A 27 12.19 -25.06 1.64
C ARG A 27 11.35 -24.27 0.64
N ALA A 28 10.25 -24.84 0.17
CA ALA A 28 9.34 -24.16 -0.75
C ALA A 28 8.66 -22.97 -0.08
N ARG A 29 8.22 -23.13 1.17
CA ARG A 29 7.64 -22.05 1.97
C ARG A 29 8.63 -20.91 2.18
N ASP A 30 9.84 -21.21 2.66
CA ASP A 30 10.87 -20.20 2.91
C ASP A 30 11.26 -19.46 1.62
N ALA A 31 11.41 -20.18 0.51
CA ALA A 31 11.73 -19.60 -0.78
C ALA A 31 10.61 -18.68 -1.30
N LEU A 32 9.35 -19.08 -1.15
CA LEU A 32 8.20 -18.26 -1.53
C LEU A 32 8.08 -17.02 -0.67
N GLU A 33 8.21 -17.17 0.65
CA GLU A 33 8.17 -16.04 1.59
C GLU A 33 9.26 -15.01 1.26
N GLN A 34 10.50 -15.45 1.04
CA GLN A 34 11.58 -14.57 0.60
C GLN A 34 11.31 -13.91 -0.77
N ALA A 35 10.68 -14.62 -1.71
CA ALA A 35 10.30 -14.05 -3.00
C ALA A 35 9.25 -12.94 -2.83
N ILE A 36 8.24 -13.16 -1.98
CA ILE A 36 7.19 -12.18 -1.67
C ILE A 36 7.80 -10.96 -0.98
N TYR A 37 8.66 -11.14 0.02
CA TYR A 37 9.31 -9.99 0.67
C TYR A 37 10.19 -9.20 -0.29
N ARG A 38 10.92 -9.86 -1.20
CA ARG A 38 11.70 -9.16 -2.24
C ARG A 38 10.79 -8.37 -3.18
N GLN A 39 9.67 -8.93 -3.59
CA GLN A 39 8.67 -8.27 -4.43
C GLN A 39 8.06 -7.05 -3.73
N LEU A 40 7.59 -7.22 -2.49
CA LEU A 40 7.03 -6.12 -1.68
C LEU A 40 8.06 -5.03 -1.42
N THR A 41 9.30 -5.40 -1.13
CA THR A 41 10.39 -4.42 -0.91
C THR A 41 10.70 -3.66 -2.18
N THR A 42 10.79 -4.35 -3.32
CA THR A 42 10.98 -3.70 -4.63
C THR A 42 9.84 -2.74 -4.95
N ALA A 43 8.59 -3.18 -4.73
CA ALA A 43 7.41 -2.34 -4.93
C ALA A 43 7.43 -1.10 -4.02
N ARG A 44 7.68 -1.29 -2.72
CA ARG A 44 7.80 -0.19 -1.75
C ARG A 44 8.89 0.80 -2.14
N GLU A 45 10.10 0.33 -2.45
CA GLU A 45 11.21 1.20 -2.84
C GLU A 45 10.94 1.97 -4.13
N ASN A 46 10.30 1.34 -5.12
CA ASN A 46 9.89 2.02 -6.34
C ASN A 46 8.90 3.14 -6.04
N LYS A 47 7.89 2.87 -5.21
CA LYS A 47 6.89 3.87 -4.78
C LYS A 47 7.54 4.99 -3.97
N ALA A 48 8.41 4.68 -3.00
CA ALA A 48 9.16 5.67 -2.24
C ALA A 48 9.97 6.59 -3.16
N ARG A 49 10.75 6.01 -4.10
CA ARG A 49 11.53 6.79 -5.08
C ARG A 49 10.66 7.67 -5.95
N GLN A 50 9.48 7.21 -6.38
CA GLN A 50 8.54 8.01 -7.17
C GLN A 50 8.02 9.21 -6.37
N ILE A 51 7.63 9.00 -5.11
CA ILE A 51 7.17 10.08 -4.22
C ILE A 51 8.30 11.08 -3.94
N GLU A 52 9.49 10.59 -3.57
CA GLU A 52 10.67 11.44 -3.34
C GLU A 52 11.05 12.24 -4.58
N THR A 53 10.88 11.66 -5.77
CA THR A 53 11.12 12.36 -7.04
C THR A 53 10.04 13.40 -7.30
N TYR A 54 8.76 13.09 -7.06
CA TYR A 54 7.67 14.06 -7.15
C TYR A 54 7.95 15.30 -6.28
N PHE A 55 8.27 15.12 -5.00
CA PHE A 55 8.58 16.24 -4.11
C PHE A 55 9.84 17.02 -4.54
N ARG A 56 10.88 16.35 -5.06
CA ARG A 56 12.07 17.03 -5.59
C ARG A 56 11.76 17.84 -6.84
N THR A 57 10.92 17.33 -7.73
CA THR A 57 10.48 18.02 -8.95
C THR A 57 9.67 19.26 -8.59
N VAL A 58 8.65 19.11 -7.74
CA VAL A 58 7.82 20.23 -7.27
C VAL A 58 8.66 21.29 -6.55
N HIS A 59 9.61 20.88 -5.73
CA HIS A 59 10.57 21.78 -5.08
C HIS A 59 11.37 22.60 -6.12
N ALA A 60 11.88 21.95 -7.17
CA ALA A 60 12.68 22.61 -8.20
C ALA A 60 11.83 23.58 -9.04
N GLU A 61 10.63 23.16 -9.44
CA GLU A 61 9.70 23.96 -10.24
C GLU A 61 9.19 25.19 -9.49
N LEU A 62 8.83 25.03 -8.21
CA LEU A 62 8.39 26.15 -7.38
C LEU A 62 9.50 27.20 -7.21
N ARG A 63 10.75 26.77 -7.02
CA ARG A 63 11.91 27.68 -6.95
C ARG A 63 12.17 28.40 -8.28
N LEU A 64 12.05 27.68 -9.39
CA LEU A 64 12.19 28.29 -10.71
C LEU A 64 11.12 29.36 -10.93
N LEU A 65 9.86 29.07 -10.58
CA LEU A 65 8.77 30.03 -10.68
C LEU A 65 8.96 31.22 -9.74
N ALA A 66 9.34 31.00 -8.47
CA ALA A 66 9.56 32.06 -7.48
C ALA A 66 10.68 33.05 -7.87
N THR A 67 11.63 32.60 -8.71
CA THR A 67 12.73 33.45 -9.21
C THR A 67 12.45 34.04 -10.60
N SER A 68 11.34 33.67 -11.24
CA SER A 68 10.96 34.17 -12.56
C SER A 68 10.59 35.65 -12.50
N LYS A 69 10.92 36.40 -13.56
CA LYS A 69 10.54 37.82 -13.68
C LYS A 69 9.03 38.02 -13.58
N MET A 70 8.24 37.10 -14.15
CA MET A 70 6.78 37.12 -14.06
C MET A 70 6.28 37.11 -12.61
N VAL A 71 6.76 36.18 -11.77
CA VAL A 71 6.34 36.12 -10.36
C VAL A 71 6.87 37.32 -9.57
N VAL A 72 8.11 37.74 -9.83
CA VAL A 72 8.71 38.91 -9.15
C VAL A 72 7.96 40.21 -9.45
N ASP A 73 7.61 40.47 -10.72
CA ASP A 73 6.90 41.68 -11.13
C ASP A 73 5.45 41.66 -10.63
N SER A 74 4.72 40.55 -10.88
CA SER A 74 3.34 40.40 -10.41
C SER A 74 3.20 40.50 -8.89
N THR A 75 4.16 39.97 -8.12
CA THR A 75 4.19 40.11 -6.66
C THR A 75 4.19 41.58 -6.24
N ARG A 76 5.01 42.43 -6.88
CA ARG A 76 5.08 43.86 -6.54
C ARG A 76 3.80 44.59 -6.93
N GLU A 77 3.32 44.32 -8.14
CA GLU A 77 2.20 45.03 -8.75
C GLU A 77 0.88 44.65 -8.08
N PHE A 78 0.62 43.36 -7.82
CA PHE A 78 -0.56 42.93 -7.06
C PHE A 78 -0.54 43.45 -5.63
N ARG A 79 0.61 43.46 -4.96
CA ARG A 79 0.71 44.03 -3.61
C ARG A 79 0.29 45.50 -3.60
N ALA A 80 0.81 46.30 -4.54
CA ALA A 80 0.45 47.72 -4.65
C ALA A 80 -1.04 47.91 -4.98
N ALA A 81 -1.59 47.10 -5.89
CA ALA A 81 -3.01 47.16 -6.25
C ALA A 81 -3.94 46.75 -5.10
N VAL A 82 -3.55 45.76 -4.29
CA VAL A 82 -4.30 45.39 -3.07
C VAL A 82 -4.22 46.51 -2.03
N GLU A 83 -3.07 47.16 -1.87
CA GLU A 83 -2.92 48.32 -0.96
C GLU A 83 -3.76 49.53 -1.41
N GLU A 84 -3.89 49.78 -2.72
CA GLU A 84 -4.77 50.82 -3.29
C GLU A 84 -6.24 50.61 -2.88
N LEU A 85 -6.71 49.36 -2.92
CA LEU A 85 -8.09 48.99 -2.58
C LEU A 85 -8.41 49.05 -1.07
N GLU A 86 -7.40 49.17 -0.19
CA GLU A 86 -7.65 49.37 1.24
C GLU A 86 -8.03 50.83 1.58
N GLN A 87 -7.55 51.82 0.81
CA GLN A 87 -7.66 53.24 1.16
C GLN A 87 -9.05 53.87 1.01
N PRO A 88 -9.93 53.49 0.06
CA PRO A 88 -11.28 54.04 0.03
C PRO A 88 -12.25 53.37 1.02
N GLY A 89 -11.84 52.29 1.70
CA GLY A 89 -12.76 51.42 2.42
C GLY A 89 -13.69 50.66 1.45
N VAL A 90 -14.65 49.89 1.98
CA VAL A 90 -15.64 49.17 1.16
C VAL A 90 -17.03 49.73 1.35
N ALA A 91 -17.72 49.94 0.24
CA ALA A 91 -19.13 50.31 0.20
C ALA A 91 -19.97 49.25 0.96
N PRO A 92 -20.85 49.66 1.90
CA PRO A 92 -21.65 48.72 2.70
C PRO A 92 -22.43 47.71 1.84
N GLU A 93 -22.94 48.14 0.69
CA GLU A 93 -23.72 47.31 -0.23
C GLU A 93 -22.90 46.15 -0.80
N LEU A 94 -21.60 46.36 -1.03
CA LEU A 94 -20.71 45.32 -1.53
C LEU A 94 -20.42 44.29 -0.44
N ARG A 95 -20.20 44.75 0.79
CA ARG A 95 -20.04 43.87 1.96
C ARG A 95 -21.29 43.02 2.19
N GLU A 96 -22.48 43.60 2.10
CA GLU A 96 -23.75 42.86 2.23
C GLU A 96 -23.87 41.75 1.18
N LYS A 97 -23.48 42.01 -0.07
CA LYS A 97 -23.50 40.97 -1.12
C LYS A 97 -22.52 39.83 -0.86
N VAL A 98 -21.31 40.14 -0.36
CA VAL A 98 -20.36 39.11 0.08
C VAL A 98 -20.93 38.31 1.24
N GLU A 99 -21.48 38.97 2.25
CA GLU A 99 -22.10 38.28 3.40
C GLU A 99 -23.27 37.37 2.97
N SER A 100 -24.13 37.83 2.05
CA SER A 100 -25.22 37.01 1.48
C SER A 100 -24.67 35.78 0.77
N TRP A 101 -23.63 35.96 -0.05
CA TRP A 101 -23.01 34.86 -0.77
C TRP A 101 -22.45 33.79 0.18
N TYR A 102 -21.75 34.19 1.25
CA TYR A 102 -21.26 33.24 2.25
C TYR A 102 -22.42 32.47 2.91
N ARG A 103 -23.51 33.16 3.29
CA ARG A 103 -24.69 32.50 3.90
C ARG A 103 -25.37 31.50 2.97
N GLU A 104 -25.44 31.81 1.68
CA GLU A 104 -26.19 31.05 0.70
C GLU A 104 -25.39 29.90 0.05
N HIS A 105 -24.07 30.07 -0.11
CA HIS A 105 -23.23 29.16 -0.88
C HIS A 105 -22.15 28.47 -0.05
N PHE A 106 -21.52 29.17 0.91
CA PHE A 106 -20.40 28.62 1.68
C PHE A 106 -20.85 27.94 2.98
N LEU A 107 -21.68 28.62 3.78
CA LEU A 107 -22.14 28.12 5.07
C LEU A 107 -22.96 26.81 5.00
N PRO A 108 -23.82 26.57 4.00
CA PRO A 108 -24.55 25.31 3.90
C PRO A 108 -23.61 24.11 3.78
N GLU A 109 -22.52 24.27 3.02
CA GLU A 109 -21.52 23.23 2.85
C GLU A 109 -20.71 23.03 4.14
N MET A 110 -20.30 24.12 4.79
CA MET A 110 -19.67 24.05 6.11
C MET A 110 -20.57 23.43 7.18
N ARG A 111 -21.89 23.68 7.16
CA ARG A 111 -22.86 23.06 8.06
C ARG A 111 -22.93 21.55 7.81
N ARG A 112 -22.97 21.12 6.55
CA ARG A 112 -22.93 19.70 6.15
C ARG A 112 -21.68 19.01 6.69
N LEU A 113 -20.53 19.68 6.55
CA LEU A 113 -19.23 19.14 6.95
C LEU A 113 -19.04 19.15 8.47
N LEU A 114 -19.37 20.24 9.16
CA LEU A 114 -19.14 20.33 10.60
C LEU A 114 -20.19 19.54 11.40
N GLY A 115 -21.37 19.31 10.84
CA GLY A 115 -22.51 18.72 11.56
C GLY A 115 -23.07 19.62 12.65
N LYS A 116 -22.75 20.92 12.58
CA LYS A 116 -23.24 21.98 13.48
C LYS A 116 -23.34 23.29 12.71
N GLU A 117 -24.07 24.26 13.27
CA GLU A 117 -24.18 25.59 12.69
C GLU A 117 -22.83 26.34 12.82
N PRO A 118 -22.18 26.71 11.71
CA PRO A 118 -21.00 27.58 11.74
C PRO A 118 -21.41 29.04 12.02
N ASP A 119 -20.58 29.78 12.78
CA ASP A 119 -20.74 31.23 12.89
C ASP A 119 -20.20 31.89 11.62
N LEU A 120 -21.02 32.70 10.95
CA LEU A 120 -20.61 33.45 9.76
C LEU A 120 -19.41 34.35 10.05
N ALA A 121 -19.38 34.99 11.22
CA ALA A 121 -18.35 35.95 11.57
C ALA A 121 -16.93 35.34 11.59
N ASP A 122 -16.83 34.01 11.76
CA ASP A 122 -15.56 33.30 11.75
C ASP A 122 -14.92 33.27 10.35
N TYR A 123 -15.71 33.36 9.28
CA TYR A 123 -15.25 33.17 7.89
C TYR A 123 -15.19 34.46 7.06
N LEU A 124 -15.86 35.52 7.49
CA LEU A 124 -15.99 36.72 6.68
C LEU A 124 -14.64 37.44 6.47
N PRO A 125 -14.41 38.00 5.27
CA PRO A 125 -13.25 38.83 5.01
C PRO A 125 -13.31 40.12 5.85
N THR A 126 -12.19 40.45 6.51
CA THR A 126 -12.13 41.60 7.43
C THR A 126 -11.60 42.89 6.80
N SER A 127 -11.03 42.84 5.59
CA SER A 127 -10.41 44.01 4.95
C SER A 127 -11.21 44.52 3.76
N ALA A 128 -10.98 45.78 3.39
CA ALA A 128 -11.68 46.43 2.29
C ALA A 128 -11.29 45.76 0.95
N ALA A 129 -10.00 45.57 0.72
CA ALA A 129 -9.54 44.87 -0.49
C ALA A 129 -10.11 43.45 -0.59
N ALA A 130 -10.23 42.72 0.52
CA ALA A 130 -10.77 41.37 0.52
C ALA A 130 -12.25 41.33 0.15
N ASN A 131 -13.07 42.20 0.75
CA ASN A 131 -14.48 42.29 0.37
C ASN A 131 -14.63 42.68 -1.10
N TYR A 132 -13.93 43.72 -1.57
CA TYR A 132 -13.98 44.20 -2.95
C TYR A 132 -13.60 43.11 -3.96
N LEU A 133 -12.45 42.46 -3.77
CA LEU A 133 -11.95 41.46 -4.71
C LEU A 133 -12.71 40.13 -4.64
N GLN A 134 -13.17 39.69 -3.46
CA GLN A 134 -14.04 38.52 -3.39
C GLN A 134 -15.39 38.78 -4.06
N TYR A 135 -15.96 39.99 -3.95
CA TYR A 135 -17.17 40.34 -4.70
C TYR A 135 -16.97 40.14 -6.21
N HIS A 136 -15.92 40.74 -6.77
CA HIS A 136 -15.68 40.72 -8.21
C HIS A 136 -15.24 39.36 -8.77
N TYR A 137 -14.46 38.58 -8.00
CA TYR A 137 -13.87 37.32 -8.48
C TYR A 137 -14.54 36.04 -7.96
N ILE A 138 -15.37 36.13 -6.91
CA ILE A 138 -16.10 34.99 -6.33
C ILE A 138 -17.61 35.18 -6.50
N VAL A 139 -18.15 36.29 -5.99
CA VAL A 139 -19.61 36.51 -5.94
C VAL A 139 -20.20 36.75 -7.32
N THR A 140 -19.60 37.61 -8.13
CA THR A 140 -20.07 37.93 -9.48
C THR A 140 -19.42 37.08 -10.57
N ASN A 141 -18.70 36.02 -10.19
CA ASN A 141 -18.04 35.15 -11.15
C ASN A 141 -19.09 34.41 -11.99
N PRO A 142 -19.04 34.48 -13.33
CA PRO A 142 -20.00 33.78 -14.18
C PRO A 142 -19.78 32.26 -14.24
N HIS A 143 -18.66 31.78 -13.70
CA HIS A 143 -18.31 30.36 -13.68
C HIS A 143 -18.62 29.71 -12.32
N PRO A 144 -18.90 28.39 -12.31
CA PRO A 144 -19.02 27.63 -11.06
C PRO A 144 -17.69 27.63 -10.28
N ALA A 145 -17.74 27.21 -9.01
CA ALA A 145 -16.62 27.29 -8.06
C ALA A 145 -15.30 26.74 -8.64
N GLU A 146 -15.34 25.55 -9.23
CA GLU A 146 -14.18 24.82 -9.76
C GLU A 146 -13.57 25.47 -11.01
N ARG A 147 -14.25 26.47 -11.57
CA ARG A 147 -13.89 27.16 -12.80
C ARG A 147 -13.81 28.68 -12.65
N ARG A 148 -13.84 29.22 -11.43
CA ARG A 148 -13.70 30.67 -11.19
C ARG A 148 -12.41 31.24 -11.77
N LYS A 149 -11.36 30.42 -11.81
CA LYS A 149 -10.08 30.70 -12.49
C LYS A 149 -10.16 30.95 -13.98
N LEU A 150 -11.33 30.96 -14.62
CA LEU A 150 -11.45 31.31 -16.04
C LEU A 150 -11.70 32.81 -16.27
N VAL A 151 -11.98 33.57 -15.22
CA VAL A 151 -12.10 35.03 -15.31
C VAL A 151 -10.72 35.66 -15.39
N ASP A 152 -10.36 36.21 -16.54
CA ASP A 152 -9.10 36.95 -16.72
C ASP A 152 -9.23 38.41 -16.28
N ASP A 153 -10.38 39.04 -16.48
CA ASP A 153 -10.70 40.42 -16.07
C ASP A 153 -12.12 40.47 -15.49
N ALA A 154 -12.29 41.04 -14.30
CA ALA A 154 -13.60 41.19 -13.66
C ALA A 154 -14.41 42.39 -14.19
N GLY A 155 -13.81 43.26 -15.01
CA GLY A 155 -14.48 44.41 -15.61
C GLY A 155 -14.82 45.54 -14.63
N ASP A 156 -14.17 45.57 -13.47
CA ASP A 156 -14.40 46.56 -12.39
C ASP A 156 -13.61 47.87 -12.58
N GLY A 157 -12.71 47.91 -13.58
CA GLY A 157 -11.84 49.05 -13.87
C GLY A 157 -10.68 49.24 -12.88
N SER A 158 -10.54 48.37 -11.88
CA SER A 158 -9.50 48.47 -10.86
C SER A 158 -8.10 48.20 -11.44
N THR A 159 -7.07 48.75 -10.79
CA THR A 159 -5.69 48.40 -11.12
C THR A 159 -5.44 46.91 -10.98
N TYR A 160 -6.06 46.27 -9.97
CA TYR A 160 -5.95 44.84 -9.75
C TYR A 160 -6.46 44.04 -10.97
N SER A 161 -7.64 44.34 -11.51
CA SER A 161 -8.19 43.59 -12.64
C SER A 161 -7.42 43.78 -13.94
N ARG A 162 -6.88 44.97 -14.18
CA ARG A 162 -5.96 45.19 -15.33
C ARG A 162 -4.71 44.33 -15.23
N LEU A 163 -4.11 44.23 -14.05
CA LEU A 163 -2.95 43.37 -13.81
C LEU A 163 -3.32 41.89 -13.88
N HIS A 164 -4.50 41.52 -13.38
CA HIS A 164 -5.03 40.17 -13.46
C HIS A 164 -5.18 39.72 -14.92
N ALA A 165 -5.70 40.57 -15.80
CA ALA A 165 -5.82 40.29 -17.24
C ALA A 165 -4.47 39.99 -17.91
N ILE A 166 -3.37 40.53 -17.38
CA ILE A 166 -2.01 40.32 -17.88
C ILE A 166 -1.42 39.02 -17.31
N TYR A 167 -1.42 38.88 -15.98
CA TYR A 167 -0.67 37.80 -15.31
C TYR A 167 -1.47 36.52 -15.13
N HIS A 168 -2.78 36.57 -14.93
CA HIS A 168 -3.55 35.39 -14.58
C HIS A 168 -3.54 34.30 -15.65
N PRO A 169 -3.65 34.58 -16.97
CA PRO A 169 -3.51 33.54 -17.98
C PRO A 169 -2.16 32.80 -17.90
N LEU A 170 -1.08 33.52 -17.60
CA LEU A 170 0.27 32.97 -17.49
C LEU A 170 0.44 32.14 -16.22
N MET A 171 -0.04 32.63 -15.08
CA MET A 171 0.00 31.93 -13.80
C MET A 171 -0.88 30.67 -13.81
N ARG A 172 -2.08 30.76 -14.39
CA ARG A 172 -2.98 29.62 -14.60
C ARG A 172 -2.33 28.55 -15.47
N ALA A 173 -1.67 28.96 -16.56
CA ALA A 173 -0.93 28.05 -17.42
C ALA A 173 0.25 27.39 -16.67
N ALA A 174 1.00 28.16 -15.87
CA ALA A 174 2.10 27.62 -15.05
C ALA A 174 1.59 26.60 -14.02
N ALA A 175 0.56 26.94 -13.24
CA ALA A 175 -0.04 26.06 -12.25
C ALA A 175 -0.55 24.75 -12.88
N THR A 176 -1.26 24.85 -14.01
CA THR A 176 -1.79 23.69 -14.74
C THR A 176 -0.68 22.81 -15.32
N THR A 177 0.38 23.42 -15.87
CA THR A 177 1.50 22.69 -16.49
C THR A 177 2.28 21.89 -15.45
N VAL A 178 2.46 22.47 -14.26
CA VAL A 178 3.15 21.80 -13.15
C VAL A 178 2.24 20.81 -12.41
N GLY A 179 0.92 21.02 -12.43
CA GLY A 179 -0.04 20.16 -11.76
C GLY A 179 -0.29 20.56 -10.29
N PHE A 180 -0.22 21.85 -9.98
CA PHE A 180 -0.65 22.38 -8.68
C PHE A 180 -2.17 22.49 -8.64
N ALA A 181 -2.76 22.19 -7.47
CA ALA A 181 -4.20 22.37 -7.25
C ALA A 181 -4.55 23.86 -7.28
N ASP A 182 -3.77 24.69 -6.58
CA ASP A 182 -3.80 26.14 -6.63
C ASP A 182 -2.38 26.72 -6.52
N PHE A 183 -2.22 27.94 -7.01
CA PHE A 183 -0.99 28.69 -7.02
C PHE A 183 -1.23 30.11 -6.50
N MET A 184 -0.56 30.45 -5.40
CA MET A 184 -0.85 31.67 -4.64
C MET A 184 0.40 32.50 -4.39
N ILE A 185 0.21 33.78 -4.12
CA ILE A 185 1.26 34.69 -3.67
C ILE A 185 0.79 35.37 -2.39
N ALA A 186 1.62 35.37 -1.36
CA ALA A 186 1.40 36.10 -0.12
C ALA A 186 2.36 37.28 0.03
N ASP A 187 1.88 38.39 0.61
CA ASP A 187 2.75 39.43 1.13
C ASP A 187 3.44 38.93 2.42
N PRO A 188 4.78 38.99 2.50
CA PRO A 188 5.53 38.37 3.60
C PRO A 188 5.36 39.13 4.93
N ARG A 189 5.04 40.42 4.88
CA ARG A 189 4.92 41.30 6.06
C ARG A 189 3.58 41.11 6.76
N THR A 190 2.50 41.19 5.99
CA THR A 190 1.11 41.10 6.46
C THR A 190 0.59 39.67 6.50
N GLY A 191 1.22 38.75 5.76
CA GLY A 191 0.72 37.40 5.52
C GLY A 191 -0.57 37.37 4.72
N ARG A 192 -0.94 38.45 4.03
CA ARG A 192 -2.14 38.49 3.19
C ARG A 192 -1.87 37.75 1.88
N LEU A 193 -2.77 36.88 1.46
CA LEU A 193 -2.75 36.36 0.08
C LEU A 193 -3.04 37.53 -0.87
N ILE A 194 -2.13 37.89 -1.74
CA ILE A 194 -2.32 38.98 -2.71
C ILE A 194 -2.78 38.45 -4.08
N TYR A 195 -2.71 37.14 -4.28
CA TYR A 195 -3.12 36.45 -5.50
C TYR A 195 -3.38 34.96 -5.21
N THR A 196 -4.38 34.36 -5.86
CA THR A 196 -4.59 32.91 -5.98
C THR A 196 -5.04 32.60 -7.40
N VAL A 197 -4.92 31.37 -7.91
CA VAL A 197 -5.45 31.01 -9.24
C VAL A 197 -6.92 30.65 -9.11
N ASP A 198 -7.27 29.75 -8.19
CA ASP A 198 -8.60 29.12 -8.12
C ASP A 198 -9.69 30.02 -7.52
N LYS A 199 -9.30 31.07 -6.78
CA LYS A 199 -10.20 32.06 -6.15
C LYS A 199 -11.18 31.42 -5.16
N GLU A 200 -10.64 30.90 -4.06
CA GLU A 200 -11.43 30.45 -2.92
C GLU A 200 -11.58 31.54 -1.84
N VAL A 201 -12.30 31.20 -0.78
CA VAL A 201 -12.68 32.11 0.32
C VAL A 201 -11.49 32.69 1.11
N ASP A 202 -10.29 32.15 0.92
CA ASP A 202 -9.01 32.66 1.42
C ASP A 202 -8.42 33.79 0.57
N PHE A 203 -8.89 33.97 -0.67
CA PHE A 203 -8.43 34.99 -1.59
C PHE A 203 -8.49 36.39 -0.94
N VAL A 204 -7.33 37.07 -0.89
CA VAL A 204 -7.16 38.42 -0.31
C VAL A 204 -7.28 38.49 1.22
N THR A 205 -7.42 37.35 1.89
CA THR A 205 -7.48 37.30 3.35
C THR A 205 -6.09 37.23 4.00
N SER A 206 -6.00 37.56 5.31
CA SER A 206 -4.76 37.45 6.07
C SER A 206 -4.57 36.04 6.61
N LEU A 207 -3.36 35.49 6.43
CA LEU A 207 -2.93 34.24 7.05
C LEU A 207 -2.30 34.45 8.43
N ARG A 208 -2.13 35.71 8.87
CA ARG A 208 -1.67 36.03 10.24
C ARG A 208 -2.83 36.29 11.20
N ARG A 209 -3.99 36.70 10.67
CA ARG A 209 -5.19 37.09 11.44
C ARG A 209 -6.44 36.65 10.67
N GLY A 210 -7.52 36.30 11.37
CA GLY A 210 -8.76 35.85 10.72
C GLY A 210 -8.89 34.33 10.63
N PRO A 211 -9.82 33.82 9.79
CA PRO A 211 -10.22 32.41 9.76
C PRO A 211 -9.07 31.43 9.55
N TYR A 212 -8.17 31.75 8.61
CA TYR A 212 -7.21 30.78 8.08
C TYR A 212 -5.83 30.83 8.75
N ARG A 213 -5.70 31.53 9.88
CA ARG A 213 -4.42 31.75 10.58
C ARG A 213 -3.74 30.50 11.13
N HIS A 214 -4.50 29.42 11.29
CA HIS A 214 -4.03 28.13 11.84
C HIS A 214 -3.93 27.04 10.77
N SER A 215 -3.98 27.43 9.49
CA SER A 215 -3.90 26.50 8.36
C SER A 215 -2.46 26.12 8.00
N GLY A 216 -2.29 25.03 7.24
CA GLY A 216 -1.01 24.65 6.67
C GLY A 216 -0.39 25.76 5.80
N VAL A 217 -1.18 26.45 4.97
CA VAL A 217 -0.67 27.54 4.14
C VAL A 217 -0.15 28.71 4.99
N ALA A 218 -0.79 29.03 6.12
CA ALA A 218 -0.31 30.05 7.05
C ALA A 218 1.07 29.69 7.64
N ALA A 219 1.26 28.42 8.02
CA ALA A 219 2.52 27.92 8.55
C ALA A 219 3.64 27.95 7.48
N ALA A 220 3.35 27.49 6.26
CA ALA A 220 4.29 27.51 5.13
C ALA A 220 4.75 28.95 4.81
N VAL A 221 3.81 29.89 4.75
CA VAL A 221 4.08 31.31 4.49
C VAL A 221 4.91 31.92 5.61
N ALA A 222 4.56 31.68 6.88
CA ALA A 222 5.28 32.25 8.01
C ALA A 222 6.77 31.84 8.02
N ARG A 223 7.07 30.57 7.70
CA ARG A 223 8.44 30.06 7.60
C ARG A 223 9.22 30.69 6.44
N CYS A 224 8.61 30.78 5.27
CA CYS A 224 9.31 31.27 4.07
C CYS A 224 9.41 32.80 4.01
N ALA A 225 8.48 33.53 4.61
CA ALA A 225 8.49 34.99 4.63
C ALA A 225 9.74 35.61 5.29
N THR A 226 10.45 34.85 6.13
CA THR A 226 11.63 35.31 6.89
C THR A 226 12.94 34.72 6.41
N THR A 227 12.93 33.96 5.31
CA THR A 227 14.09 33.22 4.82
C THR A 227 14.64 33.85 3.52
N PRO A 228 15.68 34.69 3.57
CA PRO A 228 16.25 35.35 2.39
C PRO A 228 17.18 34.42 1.59
N ASP A 229 16.84 33.13 1.50
CA ASP A 229 17.56 32.15 0.71
C ASP A 229 16.70 31.74 -0.50
N ARG A 230 17.23 31.98 -1.70
CA ARG A 230 16.58 31.58 -2.97
C ARG A 230 16.45 30.06 -3.12
N SER A 231 17.16 29.31 -2.28
CA SER A 231 17.10 27.87 -2.23
C SER A 231 16.05 27.31 -1.27
N ALA A 232 15.51 28.17 -0.40
CA ALA A 232 14.58 27.75 0.63
C ALA A 232 13.23 27.34 0.04
N VAL A 233 12.70 26.26 0.60
CA VAL A 233 11.34 25.78 0.36
C VAL A 233 10.74 25.35 1.69
N CYS A 234 9.52 25.80 1.93
CA CYS A 234 8.78 25.53 3.16
C CYS A 234 7.63 24.58 2.86
N LEU A 235 7.88 23.29 3.08
CA LEU A 235 6.88 22.23 2.97
C LEU A 235 6.11 22.03 4.28
N GLU A 236 4.79 21.91 4.19
CA GLU A 236 3.87 21.52 5.25
C GLU A 236 3.13 20.24 4.86
N ASP A 237 2.93 19.34 5.82
CA ASP A 237 2.19 18.07 5.65
C ASP A 237 0.70 18.34 5.38
N TYR A 238 -0.06 17.28 5.02
CA TYR A 238 -1.51 17.35 4.94
C TYR A 238 -2.12 17.82 6.25
N SER A 239 -3.02 18.79 6.12
CA SER A 239 -3.90 19.25 7.19
C SER A 239 -5.27 19.57 6.59
N PRO A 240 -6.36 19.53 7.38
CA PRO A 240 -7.67 19.91 6.87
C PRO A 240 -7.65 21.39 6.42
N TYR A 241 -8.11 21.66 5.19
CA TYR A 241 -8.10 23.01 4.64
C TYR A 241 -9.49 23.56 4.41
N VAL A 242 -9.89 24.55 5.23
CA VAL A 242 -11.25 25.11 5.22
C VAL A 242 -11.68 25.66 3.85
N PRO A 243 -10.85 26.40 3.09
CA PRO A 243 -11.22 26.85 1.75
C PRO A 243 -11.50 25.70 0.76
N ALA A 244 -10.85 24.55 0.96
CA ALA A 244 -11.14 23.30 0.24
C ALA A 244 -12.10 22.39 1.04
N PHE A 245 -13.01 22.97 1.82
CA PHE A 245 -14.05 22.22 2.54
C PHE A 245 -13.53 21.12 3.50
N GLY A 246 -12.32 21.31 4.01
CA GLY A 246 -11.66 20.39 4.93
C GLY A 246 -10.93 19.24 4.25
N ASP A 247 -10.81 19.26 2.92
CA ASP A 247 -10.00 18.29 2.19
C ASP A 247 -8.55 18.29 2.72
N PRO A 248 -7.88 17.13 2.75
CA PRO A 248 -6.48 17.03 3.14
C PRO A 248 -5.57 17.76 2.17
N THR A 249 -5.01 18.89 2.61
CA THR A 249 -4.19 19.74 1.74
C THR A 249 -2.79 19.95 2.31
N ALA A 250 -1.78 19.77 1.45
CA ALA A 250 -0.38 19.99 1.75
C ALA A 250 0.10 21.21 0.95
N PHE A 251 1.00 21.98 1.53
CA PHE A 251 1.47 23.22 0.94
C PHE A 251 2.98 23.23 0.82
N MET A 252 3.46 23.74 -0.31
CA MET A 252 4.87 24.04 -0.50
C MET A 252 5.02 25.51 -0.84
N ALA A 253 5.88 26.22 -0.11
CA ALA A 253 6.12 27.65 -0.33
C ALA A 253 7.60 27.94 -0.65
N ALA A 254 7.86 29.02 -1.40
CA ALA A 254 9.19 29.52 -1.71
C ALA A 254 9.23 31.05 -1.62
N PRO A 255 10.31 31.65 -1.11
CA PRO A 255 10.42 33.11 -1.01
C PRO A 255 10.63 33.73 -2.40
N VAL A 256 9.86 34.77 -2.70
CA VAL A 256 10.07 35.63 -3.87
C VAL A 256 11.04 36.74 -3.45
N ILE A 257 12.25 36.73 -4.00
CA ILE A 257 13.34 37.61 -3.56
C ILE A 257 13.73 38.59 -4.67
N ASP A 258 13.69 39.88 -4.35
CA ASP A 258 14.21 40.94 -5.20
C ASP A 258 15.22 41.80 -4.45
N GLY A 259 16.37 42.08 -5.08
CA GLY A 259 17.43 42.88 -4.44
C GLY A 259 17.94 42.32 -3.10
N GLY A 260 17.81 41.02 -2.86
CA GLY A 260 18.16 40.37 -1.59
C GLY A 260 17.09 40.46 -0.50
N VAL A 261 15.93 41.05 -0.78
CA VAL A 261 14.80 41.19 0.14
C VAL A 261 13.66 40.26 -0.28
N VAL A 262 13.06 39.57 0.70
CA VAL A 262 11.83 38.79 0.48
C VAL A 262 10.68 39.78 0.25
N ILE A 263 10.16 39.83 -0.98
CA ILE A 263 9.07 40.73 -1.38
C ILE A 263 7.71 40.01 -1.44
N GLY A 264 7.73 38.68 -1.49
CA GLY A 264 6.57 37.80 -1.63
C GLY A 264 6.88 36.40 -1.11
N VAL A 265 5.85 35.59 -0.91
CA VAL A 265 5.98 34.14 -0.76
C VAL A 265 5.10 33.49 -1.81
N LEU A 266 5.71 32.71 -2.70
CA LEU A 266 4.99 31.92 -3.68
C LEU A 266 4.59 30.59 -3.03
N ILE A 267 3.35 30.17 -3.24
CA ILE A 267 2.76 28.99 -2.60
C ILE A 267 2.16 28.10 -3.69
N ALA A 268 2.45 26.81 -3.60
CA ALA A 268 1.78 25.76 -4.35
C ALA A 268 0.97 24.90 -3.39
N GLU A 269 -0.31 24.73 -3.71
CA GLU A 269 -1.15 23.70 -3.14
C GLU A 269 -0.88 22.38 -3.86
N LEU A 270 -0.49 21.35 -3.11
CA LEU A 270 -0.14 20.05 -3.67
C LEU A 270 -1.40 19.19 -3.84
N SER A 271 -1.56 18.60 -5.03
CA SER A 271 -2.64 17.67 -5.31
C SER A 271 -2.49 16.39 -4.46
N ASP A 272 -3.53 16.06 -3.71
CA ASP A 272 -3.68 14.79 -3.00
C ASP A 272 -3.82 13.62 -3.98
N GLU A 273 -4.56 13.82 -5.07
CA GLU A 273 -4.70 12.84 -6.15
C GLU A 273 -3.35 12.46 -6.78
N ALA A 274 -2.42 13.39 -6.97
CA ALA A 274 -1.10 13.08 -7.54
C ALA A 274 -0.31 12.10 -6.67
N ILE A 275 -0.28 12.32 -5.35
CA ILE A 275 0.41 11.44 -4.41
C ILE A 275 -0.31 10.10 -4.29
N ASP A 276 -1.64 10.12 -4.21
CA ASP A 276 -2.45 8.90 -4.14
C ASP A 276 -2.29 8.03 -5.40
N ASN A 277 -2.29 8.62 -6.58
CA ASN A 277 -2.07 7.94 -7.86
C ASN A 277 -0.68 7.30 -7.93
N VAL A 278 0.37 7.99 -7.44
CA VAL A 278 1.70 7.39 -7.35
C VAL A 278 1.68 6.15 -6.47
N VAL A 279 1.14 6.25 -5.25
CA VAL A 279 1.12 5.14 -4.26
C VAL A 279 0.30 3.95 -4.78
N THR A 280 -0.89 4.22 -5.33
CA THR A 280 -1.80 3.19 -5.84
C THR A 280 -1.43 2.67 -7.24
N GLY A 281 -0.48 3.33 -7.92
CA GLY A 281 -0.13 3.06 -9.32
C GLY A 281 -1.31 3.29 -10.25
N ASP A 282 -1.97 4.44 -10.11
CA ASP A 282 -3.25 4.78 -10.76
C ASP A 282 -4.31 3.69 -10.54
N ARG A 283 -4.34 3.12 -9.33
CA ARG A 283 -5.29 2.06 -8.94
C ARG A 283 -5.14 0.78 -9.78
N ARG A 284 -3.96 0.54 -10.36
CA ARG A 284 -3.62 -0.65 -11.17
C ARG A 284 -2.79 -1.66 -10.37
N TRP A 285 -3.23 -1.98 -9.15
CA TRP A 285 -2.48 -2.82 -8.20
C TRP A 285 -1.99 -4.15 -8.80
N ARG A 286 -2.80 -4.83 -9.61
CA ARG A 286 -2.40 -6.10 -10.25
C ARG A 286 -1.24 -5.90 -11.22
N GLN A 287 -1.27 -4.85 -12.03
CA GLN A 287 -0.20 -4.52 -12.98
C GLN A 287 1.08 -4.05 -12.27
N GLU A 288 0.92 -3.41 -11.11
CA GLU A 288 2.03 -2.99 -10.22
C GLU A 288 2.61 -4.17 -9.42
N GLY A 289 2.09 -5.39 -9.60
CA GLY A 289 2.60 -6.59 -8.95
C GLY A 289 2.11 -6.77 -7.51
N PHE A 290 0.94 -6.24 -7.15
CA PHE A 290 0.36 -6.44 -5.82
C PHE A 290 -0.64 -7.61 -5.72
N GLY A 291 -0.90 -8.35 -6.82
CA GLY A 291 -1.83 -9.47 -6.77
C GLY A 291 -3.27 -9.05 -6.46
N THR A 292 -4.04 -9.90 -5.78
CA THR A 292 -5.48 -9.69 -5.54
C THR A 292 -5.80 -8.93 -4.27
N THR A 293 -4.95 -8.99 -3.26
CA THR A 293 -5.13 -8.37 -1.92
C THR A 293 -4.02 -7.38 -1.57
N GLY A 294 -2.89 -7.43 -2.28
CA GLY A 294 -1.78 -6.56 -1.97
C GLY A 294 -2.04 -5.10 -2.34
N GLU A 295 -1.30 -4.23 -1.68
CA GLU A 295 -1.33 -2.79 -1.85
C GLU A 295 -0.09 -2.13 -1.24
N ALA A 296 0.09 -0.83 -1.52
CA ALA A 296 0.94 0.05 -0.73
C ALA A 296 0.12 1.23 -0.19
N TYR A 297 0.51 1.76 0.97
CA TYR A 297 -0.12 2.94 1.56
C TYR A 297 0.89 3.79 2.36
N LEU A 298 0.65 5.10 2.39
CA LEU A 298 1.42 6.08 3.14
C LEU A 298 0.74 6.45 4.46
N VAL A 299 1.55 6.69 5.49
CA VAL A 299 1.11 7.10 6.83
C VAL A 299 1.97 8.25 7.32
N GLY A 300 1.33 9.28 7.86
CA GLY A 300 2.00 10.43 8.48
C GLY A 300 2.43 10.16 9.92
N SER A 301 3.16 11.12 10.50
CA SER A 301 3.63 11.04 11.90
C SER A 301 2.51 11.07 12.95
N ASP A 302 1.32 11.47 12.56
CA ASP A 302 0.07 11.42 13.33
C ASP A 302 -0.61 10.04 13.29
N HIS A 303 0.02 9.05 12.64
CA HIS A 303 -0.52 7.72 12.39
C HIS A 303 -1.80 7.71 11.54
N THR A 304 -2.08 8.75 10.75
CA THR A 304 -3.20 8.74 9.81
C THR A 304 -2.72 8.55 8.37
N LEU A 305 -3.61 8.08 7.51
CA LEU A 305 -3.28 7.85 6.09
C LEU A 305 -2.90 9.15 5.37
N ARG A 306 -1.98 9.02 4.41
CA ARG A 306 -1.63 10.04 3.39
C ARG A 306 -1.98 9.58 1.97
N SER A 307 -2.53 8.38 1.84
CA SER A 307 -3.06 7.79 0.60
C SER A 307 -4.21 6.84 0.96
N ALA A 308 -5.20 6.71 0.10
CA ALA A 308 -6.33 5.82 0.31
C ALA A 308 -5.95 4.34 0.07
N PRO A 309 -6.47 3.41 0.89
CA PRO A 309 -6.22 2.00 0.70
C PRO A 309 -7.00 1.45 -0.49
N ARG A 310 -6.57 0.31 -1.01
CA ARG A 310 -7.16 -0.35 -2.17
C ARG A 310 -8.65 -0.63 -2.02
N THR A 311 -9.07 -1.18 -0.88
CA THR A 311 -10.47 -1.55 -0.64
C THR A 311 -11.40 -0.32 -0.72
N PHE A 312 -10.91 0.87 -0.35
CA PHE A 312 -11.70 2.10 -0.44
C PHE A 312 -12.16 2.40 -1.87
N TYR A 313 -11.32 2.08 -2.86
CA TYR A 313 -11.61 2.25 -4.28
C TYR A 313 -12.34 1.05 -4.91
N GLU A 314 -11.94 -0.18 -4.58
CA GLU A 314 -12.52 -1.37 -5.20
C GLU A 314 -13.90 -1.72 -4.63
N ASN A 315 -14.14 -1.51 -3.33
CA ASN A 315 -15.39 -1.86 -2.67
C ASN A 315 -15.59 -1.07 -1.36
N ARG A 316 -16.30 0.07 -1.45
CA ARG A 316 -16.51 0.98 -0.33
C ARG A 316 -17.29 0.36 0.83
N ASP A 317 -18.24 -0.52 0.55
CA ASP A 317 -19.01 -1.22 1.60
C ASP A 317 -18.12 -2.19 2.39
N LEU A 318 -17.28 -2.95 1.68
CA LEU A 318 -16.30 -3.84 2.31
C LEU A 318 -15.28 -3.04 3.12
N TYR A 319 -14.79 -1.91 2.59
CA TYR A 319 -13.87 -1.03 3.32
C TYR A 319 -14.43 -0.60 4.68
N PHE A 320 -15.68 -0.11 4.72
CA PHE A 320 -16.30 0.30 5.98
C PHE A 320 -16.61 -0.88 6.91
N ALA A 321 -16.93 -2.06 6.37
CA ALA A 321 -17.09 -3.27 7.18
C ALA A 321 -15.76 -3.68 7.84
N GLU A 322 -14.67 -3.73 7.07
CA GLU A 322 -13.33 -4.04 7.56
C GLU A 322 -12.83 -3.02 8.59
N LEU A 323 -13.14 -1.74 8.38
CA LEU A 323 -12.76 -0.68 9.31
C LEU A 323 -13.49 -0.82 10.66
N ARG A 324 -14.78 -1.22 10.65
CA ARG A 324 -15.53 -1.55 11.87
C ARG A 324 -14.97 -2.79 12.57
N ASP A 325 -14.70 -3.85 11.82
CA ASP A 325 -14.16 -5.11 12.35
C ASP A 325 -12.76 -4.93 12.96
N ALA A 326 -11.97 -4.01 12.41
CA ALA A 326 -10.67 -3.60 12.95
C ALA A 326 -10.77 -2.74 14.23
N GLY A 327 -11.99 -2.36 14.66
CA GLY A 327 -12.23 -1.61 15.88
C GLY A 327 -12.13 -0.08 15.74
N ALA A 328 -12.28 0.45 14.52
CA ALA A 328 -12.32 1.89 14.32
C ALA A 328 -13.49 2.52 15.07
N SER A 329 -13.28 3.73 15.60
CA SER A 329 -14.32 4.44 16.33
C SER A 329 -15.44 4.92 15.38
N PHE A 330 -16.64 5.12 15.91
CA PHE A 330 -17.74 5.73 15.15
C PHE A 330 -17.35 7.10 14.59
N ALA A 331 -16.59 7.89 15.35
CA ALA A 331 -16.11 9.20 14.90
C ALA A 331 -15.14 9.11 13.71
N GLU A 332 -14.29 8.08 13.69
CA GLU A 332 -13.37 7.81 12.58
C GLU A 332 -14.13 7.48 11.29
N ILE A 333 -15.06 6.52 11.36
CA ILE A 333 -15.89 6.11 10.23
C ILE A 333 -16.72 7.30 9.72
N ALA A 334 -17.38 8.03 10.63
CA ALA A 334 -18.18 9.19 10.28
C ALA A 334 -17.35 10.31 9.64
N ALA A 335 -16.07 10.46 10.01
CA ALA A 335 -15.17 11.42 9.36
C ALA A 335 -14.86 11.00 7.92
N VAL A 336 -14.53 9.73 7.69
CA VAL A 336 -14.26 9.22 6.32
C VAL A 336 -15.50 9.34 5.42
N GLU A 337 -16.71 9.11 5.94
CA GLU A 337 -17.95 9.30 5.20
C GLU A 337 -18.21 10.77 4.88
N ARG A 338 -18.02 11.66 5.87
CA ARG A 338 -18.26 13.10 5.79
C ARG A 338 -17.34 13.81 4.80
N TYR A 339 -16.04 13.56 4.89
CA TYR A 339 -15.01 14.16 4.04
C TYR A 339 -14.80 13.37 2.75
N GLY A 340 -15.43 12.20 2.61
CA GLY A 340 -15.36 11.42 1.39
C GLY A 340 -13.98 10.81 1.11
N SER A 341 -13.03 10.89 2.04
CA SER A 341 -11.64 10.41 1.91
C SER A 341 -11.15 9.79 3.22
N PRO A 342 -10.31 8.73 3.18
CA PRO A 342 -9.69 8.15 4.36
C PRO A 342 -8.38 8.85 4.77
N VAL A 343 -7.84 9.71 3.89
CA VAL A 343 -6.64 10.51 4.14
C VAL A 343 -6.92 11.45 5.32
N LEU A 344 -5.98 11.56 6.27
CA LEU A 344 -6.13 12.23 7.58
C LEU A 344 -7.19 11.65 8.54
N HIS A 345 -8.08 10.80 8.06
CA HIS A 345 -9.24 10.36 8.84
C HIS A 345 -9.13 8.92 9.34
N GLN A 346 -8.48 8.02 8.60
CA GLN A 346 -8.25 6.65 9.05
C GLN A 346 -6.93 6.54 9.82
N ARG A 347 -6.99 5.97 11.02
CA ARG A 347 -5.79 5.70 11.83
C ARG A 347 -5.18 4.35 11.44
N VAL A 348 -3.84 4.33 11.28
CA VAL A 348 -3.06 3.14 10.95
C VAL A 348 -1.82 3.03 11.85
N ASP A 349 -2.04 2.45 13.02
CA ASP A 349 -1.01 2.28 14.06
C ASP A 349 -0.59 0.80 14.21
N THR A 350 0.21 0.33 13.26
CA THR A 350 0.69 -1.06 13.20
C THR A 350 2.16 -1.15 13.61
N LYS A 351 2.66 -2.38 13.84
CA LYS A 351 4.10 -2.60 14.08
C LYS A 351 4.95 -2.05 12.93
N ALA A 352 4.52 -2.25 11.69
CA ALA A 352 5.21 -1.78 10.50
C ALA A 352 5.24 -0.24 10.41
N THR A 353 4.11 0.43 10.62
CA THR A 353 4.06 1.90 10.54
C THR A 353 4.84 2.57 11.66
N ARG A 354 4.78 2.06 12.90
CA ARG A 354 5.63 2.55 14.00
C ARG A 354 7.12 2.42 13.69
N ALA A 355 7.56 1.28 13.15
CA ALA A 355 8.96 1.06 12.81
C ALA A 355 9.43 2.00 11.69
N ALA A 356 8.64 2.13 10.63
CA ALA A 356 8.94 3.02 9.51
C ALA A 356 8.98 4.50 9.91
N LEU A 357 8.03 4.97 10.72
CA LEU A 357 8.02 6.34 11.25
C LEU A 357 9.20 6.63 12.19
N ALA A 358 9.73 5.59 12.86
CA ALA A 358 10.96 5.66 13.63
C ALA A 358 12.23 5.61 12.76
N GLY A 359 12.10 5.57 11.43
CA GLY A 359 13.21 5.53 10.48
C GLY A 359 13.79 4.14 10.22
N SER A 360 13.13 3.08 10.69
CA SER A 360 13.58 1.70 10.48
C SER A 360 12.90 1.05 9.28
N GLU A 361 13.70 0.41 8.43
CA GLU A 361 13.19 -0.46 7.35
C GLU A 361 13.10 -1.91 7.81
N GLY A 362 12.19 -2.68 7.22
CA GLY A 362 12.08 -4.10 7.54
C GLY A 362 11.02 -4.83 6.75
N ILE A 363 11.01 -6.15 6.97
CA ILE A 363 10.06 -7.09 6.41
C ILE A 363 9.55 -8.02 7.51
N GLY A 364 8.36 -8.57 7.32
CA GLY A 364 7.84 -9.60 8.21
C GLY A 364 6.33 -9.74 8.14
N GLU A 365 5.85 -10.77 8.84
CA GLU A 365 4.43 -10.96 9.08
C GLU A 365 3.95 -9.97 10.16
N VAL A 366 2.93 -9.18 9.82
CA VAL A 366 2.33 -8.17 10.68
C VAL A 366 0.81 -8.22 10.54
N VAL A 367 0.12 -7.91 11.64
CA VAL A 367 -1.31 -7.61 11.58
C VAL A 367 -1.46 -6.23 10.94
N GLY A 368 -2.15 -6.19 9.79
CA GLY A 368 -2.42 -4.96 9.06
C GLY A 368 -3.49 -4.09 9.74
N TYR A 369 -3.78 -2.94 9.15
CA TYR A 369 -4.81 -2.02 9.68
C TYR A 369 -6.23 -2.62 9.66
N ARG A 370 -6.47 -3.69 8.89
CA ARG A 370 -7.73 -4.44 8.84
C ARG A 370 -7.85 -5.51 9.92
N GLY A 371 -6.87 -5.67 10.81
CA GLY A 371 -6.82 -6.77 11.78
C GLY A 371 -6.46 -8.14 11.18
N VAL A 372 -6.17 -8.22 9.89
CA VAL A 372 -5.79 -9.46 9.18
C VAL A 372 -4.27 -9.64 9.17
N SER A 373 -3.79 -10.90 9.23
CA SER A 373 -2.36 -11.20 9.09
C SER A 373 -1.88 -10.96 7.65
N THR A 374 -0.77 -10.25 7.51
CA THR A 374 -0.20 -9.81 6.23
C THR A 374 1.31 -9.99 6.21
N LEU A 375 1.88 -10.30 5.05
CA LEU A 375 3.31 -10.12 4.83
C LEU A 375 3.52 -8.68 4.39
N ALA A 376 4.46 -7.98 5.04
CA ALA A 376 4.71 -6.58 4.76
C ALA A 376 6.20 -6.28 4.58
N SER A 377 6.47 -5.24 3.79
CA SER A 377 7.72 -4.48 3.74
C SER A 377 7.42 -3.04 4.13
N TRP A 378 8.23 -2.44 4.98
CA TRP A 378 8.04 -1.08 5.48
C TRP A 378 9.34 -0.29 5.51
N GLY A 379 9.22 1.03 5.44
CA GLY A 379 10.33 1.95 5.61
C GLY A 379 9.90 3.41 5.51
N PRO A 380 10.78 4.36 5.88
CA PRO A 380 10.50 5.78 5.75
C PRO A 380 10.54 6.22 4.28
N VAL A 381 9.93 7.36 4.00
CA VAL A 381 10.09 8.08 2.71
C VAL A 381 10.96 9.30 2.95
N ALA A 382 12.01 9.49 2.16
CA ALA A 382 13.01 10.53 2.38
C ALA A 382 12.58 11.89 1.82
N ILE A 383 11.59 12.52 2.47
CA ILE A 383 11.11 13.87 2.13
C ILE A 383 11.56 14.86 3.20
N PRO A 384 12.41 15.86 2.89
CA PRO A 384 12.87 16.83 3.88
C PRO A 384 11.69 17.56 4.56
N GLY A 385 11.67 17.52 5.89
CA GLY A 385 10.63 18.17 6.70
C GLY A 385 9.37 17.33 6.96
N LEU A 386 9.17 16.21 6.26
CA LEU A 386 8.06 15.29 6.48
C LEU A 386 8.54 13.97 7.08
N LYS A 387 7.74 13.39 7.96
CA LYS A 387 7.98 12.06 8.55
C LYS A 387 6.87 11.12 8.10
N TRP A 388 7.07 10.50 6.94
CA TRP A 388 6.11 9.57 6.36
C TRP A 388 6.67 8.16 6.35
N ALA A 389 5.79 7.19 6.60
CA ALA A 389 6.03 5.77 6.46
C ALA A 389 5.31 5.26 5.22
N LEU A 390 5.99 4.39 4.47
CA LEU A 390 5.40 3.64 3.37
C LEU A 390 5.42 2.16 3.70
N VAL A 391 4.26 1.51 3.57
CA VAL A 391 4.10 0.08 3.79
C VAL A 391 3.54 -0.55 2.52
N ALA A 392 4.22 -1.58 2.02
CA ALA A 392 3.71 -2.48 1.00
C ALA A 392 3.35 -3.81 1.66
N LYS A 393 2.13 -4.31 1.44
CA LYS A 393 1.66 -5.55 2.07
C LYS A 393 0.84 -6.41 1.12
N ILE A 394 0.69 -7.68 1.50
CA ILE A 394 -0.23 -8.65 0.89
C ILE A 394 -0.83 -9.51 2.01
N ASP A 395 -2.07 -9.97 1.84
CA ASP A 395 -2.68 -10.83 2.85
C ASP A 395 -1.98 -12.19 2.90
N ALA A 396 -1.76 -12.71 4.12
CA ALA A 396 -1.09 -13.99 4.31
C ALA A 396 -1.83 -15.15 3.62
N SER A 397 -3.16 -15.07 3.55
CA SER A 397 -4.01 -16.05 2.86
C SER A 397 -3.75 -16.11 1.35
N GLU A 398 -3.50 -14.97 0.69
CA GLU A 398 -3.12 -14.96 -0.73
C GLU A 398 -1.67 -15.41 -0.90
N ALA A 399 -0.76 -14.85 -0.10
CA ALA A 399 0.67 -15.15 -0.14
C ALA A 399 0.97 -16.64 -0.01
N PHE A 400 0.29 -17.33 0.91
CA PHE A 400 0.51 -18.75 1.18
C PHE A 400 -0.46 -19.70 0.45
N ALA A 401 -1.43 -19.19 -0.32
CA ALA A 401 -2.33 -20.04 -1.11
C ALA A 401 -1.58 -21.04 -2.04
N PRO A 402 -0.45 -20.69 -2.70
CA PRO A 402 0.33 -21.66 -3.46
C PRO A 402 0.93 -22.78 -2.61
N ILE A 403 1.32 -22.49 -1.36
CA ILE A 403 1.90 -23.46 -0.42
C ILE A 403 0.84 -24.41 0.12
N ASP A 404 -0.38 -23.92 0.33
CA ASP A 404 -1.50 -24.78 0.74
C ASP A 404 -1.87 -25.80 -0.34
N ARG A 405 -1.81 -25.41 -1.63
CA ARG A 405 -1.96 -26.36 -2.74
C ARG A 405 -0.81 -27.35 -2.81
N LEU A 406 0.43 -26.88 -2.70
CA LEU A 406 1.60 -27.76 -2.67
C LEU A 406 1.50 -28.79 -1.54
N ARG A 407 1.01 -28.39 -0.37
CA ARG A 407 0.76 -29.32 0.75
C ARG A 407 -0.24 -30.41 0.37
N GLN A 408 -1.36 -30.06 -0.27
CA GLN A 408 -2.36 -31.02 -0.73
C GLN A 408 -1.76 -31.99 -1.76
N ASP A 409 -1.00 -31.48 -2.73
CA ASP A 409 -0.34 -32.30 -3.75
C ASP A 409 0.69 -33.26 -3.14
N LEU A 410 1.51 -32.77 -2.20
CA LEU A 410 2.47 -33.61 -1.46
C LEU A 410 1.78 -34.69 -0.63
N MET A 411 0.64 -34.39 -0.03
CA MET A 411 -0.15 -35.39 0.72
C MET A 411 -0.72 -36.47 -0.22
N LEU A 412 -1.24 -36.08 -1.38
CA LEU A 412 -1.78 -37.01 -2.37
C LEU A 412 -0.69 -37.90 -2.97
N VAL A 413 0.42 -37.30 -3.44
CA VAL A 413 1.55 -38.02 -4.03
C VAL A 413 2.24 -38.89 -2.98
N GLY A 414 2.45 -38.37 -1.77
CA GLY A 414 3.02 -39.11 -0.66
C GLY A 414 2.15 -40.31 -0.26
N GLY A 415 0.82 -40.12 -0.18
CA GLY A 415 -0.14 -41.18 0.06
C GLY A 415 -0.11 -42.27 -1.01
N LEU A 416 -0.09 -41.88 -2.29
CA LEU A 416 0.02 -42.82 -3.41
C LEU A 416 1.36 -43.58 -3.39
N ALA A 417 2.46 -42.90 -3.12
CA ALA A 417 3.78 -43.53 -2.99
C ALA A 417 3.82 -44.57 -1.86
N LEU A 418 3.23 -44.24 -0.70
CA LEU A 418 3.09 -45.17 0.42
C LEU A 418 2.25 -46.40 0.04
N LEU A 419 1.15 -46.21 -0.69
CA LEU A 419 0.32 -47.31 -1.19
C LEU A 419 1.10 -48.21 -2.16
N VAL A 420 1.89 -47.63 -3.06
CA VAL A 420 2.76 -48.38 -3.98
C VAL A 420 3.85 -49.15 -3.22
N VAL A 421 4.49 -48.54 -2.23
CA VAL A 421 5.48 -49.22 -1.37
C VAL A 421 4.84 -50.37 -0.61
N ALA A 422 3.65 -50.18 -0.05
CA ALA A 422 2.92 -51.24 0.65
C ALA A 422 2.50 -52.38 -0.30
N ALA A 423 1.98 -52.04 -1.49
CA ALA A 423 1.56 -53.01 -2.49
C ALA A 423 2.74 -53.83 -3.03
N THR A 424 3.86 -53.19 -3.35
CA THR A 424 5.09 -53.84 -3.81
C THR A 424 5.72 -54.69 -2.70
N ALA A 425 5.75 -54.22 -1.45
CA ALA A 425 6.21 -55.02 -0.32
C ALA A 425 5.30 -56.24 -0.07
N ALA A 426 3.98 -56.09 -0.17
CA ALA A 426 3.04 -57.20 -0.03
C ALA A 426 3.18 -58.21 -1.18
N TRP A 427 3.34 -57.75 -2.42
CA TRP A 427 3.59 -58.58 -3.59
C TRP A 427 4.91 -59.35 -3.45
N LEU A 428 6.01 -58.66 -3.11
CA LEU A 428 7.33 -59.25 -2.94
C LEU A 428 7.38 -60.23 -1.76
N SER A 429 6.69 -59.89 -0.66
CA SER A 429 6.52 -60.79 0.48
C SER A 429 5.82 -62.09 0.07
N ARG A 430 4.77 -62.03 -0.76
CA ARG A 430 4.10 -63.23 -1.27
C ARG A 430 4.97 -64.01 -2.25
N ALA A 431 5.65 -63.32 -3.17
CA ALA A 431 6.48 -63.94 -4.20
C ALA A 431 7.72 -64.65 -3.63
N LEU A 432 8.39 -64.08 -2.62
CA LEU A 432 9.63 -64.63 -2.06
C LEU A 432 9.40 -65.50 -0.82
N LEU A 433 8.61 -65.07 0.17
CA LEU A 433 8.44 -65.87 1.40
C LEU A 433 7.58 -67.11 1.18
N GLY A 434 6.65 -67.10 0.22
CA GLY A 434 5.77 -68.25 -0.04
C GLY A 434 6.59 -69.52 -0.34
N PRO A 435 7.39 -69.52 -1.42
CA PRO A 435 8.24 -70.65 -1.77
C PRO A 435 9.27 -71.02 -0.69
N LEU A 436 9.84 -70.03 0.01
CA LEU A 436 10.77 -70.29 1.12
C LEU A 436 10.11 -70.97 2.32
N ARG A 437 8.87 -70.62 2.65
CA ARG A 437 8.09 -71.29 3.70
C ARG A 437 7.75 -72.72 3.29
N GLU A 438 7.36 -72.95 2.04
CA GLU A 438 7.11 -74.29 1.48
C GLU A 438 8.38 -75.15 1.53
N LEU A 439 9.54 -74.61 1.13
CA LEU A 439 10.83 -75.30 1.22
C LEU A 439 11.23 -75.61 2.66
N THR A 440 11.08 -74.64 3.58
CA THR A 440 11.38 -74.85 5.00
C THR A 440 10.49 -75.93 5.60
N ALA A 441 9.20 -75.94 5.27
CA ALA A 441 8.26 -76.97 5.70
C ALA A 441 8.60 -78.35 5.11
N GLY A 442 9.03 -78.42 3.84
CA GLY A 442 9.47 -79.67 3.22
C GLY A 442 10.74 -80.23 3.85
N VAL A 443 11.74 -79.39 4.09
CA VAL A 443 13.00 -79.78 4.76
C VAL A 443 12.74 -80.27 6.19
N THR A 444 11.87 -79.59 6.95
CA THR A 444 11.55 -79.99 8.33
C THR A 444 10.75 -81.30 8.39
N ARG A 445 9.83 -81.54 7.44
CA ARG A 445 9.15 -82.84 7.30
C ARG A 445 10.13 -83.96 6.96
N PHE A 446 11.03 -83.72 6.01
CA PHE A 446 12.07 -84.67 5.65
C PHE A 446 12.98 -85.01 6.83
N ALA A 447 13.42 -84.01 7.61
CA ALA A 447 14.21 -84.21 8.82
C ALA A 447 13.46 -84.98 9.92
N ALA A 448 12.13 -84.93 9.93
CA ALA A 448 11.28 -85.68 10.87
C ALA A 448 11.01 -87.13 10.41
N GLY A 449 11.62 -87.59 9.31
CA GLY A 449 11.52 -88.97 8.82
C GLY A 449 10.53 -89.17 7.65
N ASP A 450 9.95 -88.11 7.11
CA ASP A 450 9.11 -88.16 5.91
C ASP A 450 9.96 -88.10 4.63
N TYR A 451 10.50 -89.25 4.23
CA TYR A 451 11.35 -89.38 3.03
C TYR A 451 10.58 -89.27 1.70
N GLU A 452 9.25 -89.06 1.74
CA GLU A 452 8.42 -88.78 0.56
C GLU A 452 8.15 -87.28 0.39
N ALA A 453 8.64 -86.43 1.29
CA ALA A 453 8.41 -85.00 1.25
C ALA A 453 8.98 -84.37 -0.05
N ARG A 454 8.09 -83.79 -0.88
CA ARG A 454 8.45 -83.00 -2.07
C ARG A 454 8.01 -81.55 -1.91
N VAL A 455 8.83 -80.63 -2.42
CA VAL A 455 8.54 -79.18 -2.43
C VAL A 455 8.24 -78.75 -3.87
N PRO A 456 7.17 -78.00 -4.13
CA PRO A 456 6.86 -77.53 -5.48
C PRO A 456 7.89 -76.51 -5.99
N VAL A 457 8.44 -76.73 -7.18
CA VAL A 457 9.33 -75.78 -7.86
C VAL A 457 8.48 -74.77 -8.63
N ARG A 458 8.17 -73.62 -8.01
CA ARG A 458 7.26 -72.61 -8.58
C ARG A 458 7.97 -71.48 -9.34
N THR A 459 9.23 -71.23 -9.05
CA THR A 459 10.02 -70.12 -9.61
C THR A 459 11.20 -70.65 -10.41
N ARG A 460 11.75 -69.83 -11.32
CA ARG A 460 12.95 -70.15 -12.13
C ARG A 460 14.21 -69.41 -11.65
N ASP A 461 14.18 -68.92 -10.42
CA ASP A 461 15.24 -68.16 -9.77
C ASP A 461 16.09 -69.05 -8.83
N GLU A 462 16.93 -68.44 -8.00
CA GLU A 462 17.73 -69.09 -6.96
C GLU A 462 16.88 -69.98 -6.04
N ILE A 463 15.67 -69.53 -5.68
CA ILE A 463 14.77 -70.28 -4.80
C ILE A 463 14.24 -71.52 -5.51
N GLY A 464 13.86 -71.38 -6.78
CA GLY A 464 13.48 -72.52 -7.62
C GLY A 464 14.58 -73.56 -7.76
N ARG A 465 15.83 -73.10 -7.96
CA ARG A 465 17.01 -73.98 -8.00
C ARG A 465 17.24 -74.71 -6.68
N LEU A 466 17.06 -74.04 -5.55
CA LEU A 466 17.15 -74.66 -4.22
C LEU A 466 16.06 -75.71 -3.99
N CYS A 467 14.80 -75.41 -4.37
CA CYS A 467 13.71 -76.39 -4.30
C CYS A 467 13.99 -77.62 -5.17
N ALA A 468 14.49 -77.41 -6.40
CA ALA A 468 14.85 -78.50 -7.30
C ALA A 468 16.01 -79.35 -6.75
N ALA A 469 17.06 -78.71 -6.23
CA ALA A 469 18.19 -79.39 -5.61
C ALA A 469 17.77 -80.20 -4.37
N PHE A 470 16.89 -79.65 -3.53
CA PHE A 470 16.32 -80.38 -2.38
C PHE A 470 15.54 -81.63 -2.84
N ASN A 471 14.65 -81.50 -3.82
CA ASN A 471 13.90 -82.64 -4.34
C ASN A 471 14.83 -83.72 -4.93
N GLY A 472 15.89 -83.33 -5.65
CA GLY A 472 16.88 -84.26 -6.20
C GLY A 472 17.64 -85.01 -5.10
N MET A 473 17.98 -84.35 -3.99
CA MET A 473 18.61 -84.99 -2.82
C MET A 473 17.68 -86.01 -2.15
N VAL A 474 16.38 -85.67 -1.99
CA VAL A 474 15.37 -86.60 -1.44
C VAL A 474 15.26 -87.85 -2.31
N GLU A 475 15.30 -87.69 -3.64
CA GLU A 475 15.21 -88.79 -4.61
C GLU A 475 16.45 -89.71 -4.57
N ASP A 476 17.67 -89.15 -4.51
CA ASP A 476 18.91 -89.92 -4.37
C ASP A 476 18.97 -90.71 -3.05
N LEU A 477 18.53 -90.11 -1.93
CA LEU A 477 18.49 -90.78 -0.63
C LEU A 477 17.43 -91.88 -0.58
N ARG A 478 16.26 -91.68 -1.19
CA ARG A 478 15.25 -92.73 -1.34
C ARG A 478 15.80 -93.90 -2.18
N GLY A 479 16.46 -93.59 -3.29
CA GLY A 479 17.11 -94.59 -4.14
C GLY A 479 18.20 -95.39 -3.40
N LYS A 480 18.93 -94.76 -2.48
CA LYS A 480 19.90 -95.45 -1.61
C LYS A 480 19.21 -96.33 -0.56
N ASN A 481 18.15 -95.85 0.11
CA ASN A 481 17.43 -96.65 1.11
C ASN A 481 16.75 -97.89 0.51
N THR A 482 16.16 -97.79 -0.69
CA THR A 482 15.56 -98.97 -1.37
C THR A 482 16.61 -100.00 -1.77
N VAL A 483 17.82 -99.56 -2.16
CA VAL A 483 18.97 -100.45 -2.44
C VAL A 483 19.47 -101.14 -1.16
N PHE A 484 19.47 -100.46 -0.01
CA PHE A 484 19.81 -101.09 1.26
C PHE A 484 18.77 -102.12 1.72
N GLU A 485 17.47 -101.86 1.52
CA GLU A 485 16.41 -102.83 1.83
C GLU A 485 16.41 -104.05 0.91
N THR A 486 16.81 -103.90 -0.36
CA THR A 486 16.97 -105.05 -1.28
C THR A 486 18.26 -105.86 -1.05
N LYS A 487 19.25 -105.31 -0.35
CA LYS A 487 20.49 -106.02 0.00
C LYS A 487 20.44 -106.75 1.36
N ASN A 488 19.47 -106.42 2.20
CA ASN A 488 19.22 -107.02 3.52
C ASN A 488 18.06 -108.04 3.52
N ARG A 489 17.63 -108.47 2.34
CA ARG A 489 16.70 -109.58 2.12
C ARG A 489 17.42 -110.67 1.37
#